data_AF-A0A350WMM7-F1
#
_entry.id   AF-A0A350WMM7-F1
#
_cell.length_a   1.000
_cell.length_b   1.000
_cell.length_c   1.000
_cell.angle_alpha   90.00
_cell.angle_beta   90.00
_cell.angle_gamma   90.00
#
_symmetry.space_group_name_H-M   'P 1'
#
loop_
_entity.id
_entity.type
_entity.pdbx_description
1 polymer ?
#
loop_
_entity_poly.entity_id
_entity_poly.type
_entity_poly.pdbx_seq_one_letter_code
_entity_poly.pdbx_strand_id
1 'polypeptide(L)' 'AIAELGKQGVFAEPAGATAYAGLVKAAALGVVGSEDPILVMNTGSGLKDVRAAMQAVQSAPVIEPTLEAVKKNL' A
#
# COMPACT_ATOMS: atom_id res chain seq x y z
N ALA A 1 -1.41 2.50 -4.85
CA ALA A 1 -0.09 2.85 -4.27
C ALA A 1 0.02 2.59 -2.77
N ILE A 2 -0.57 3.38 -1.85
CA ILE A 2 -0.40 3.17 -0.39
C ILE A 2 -0.75 1.73 0.03
N ALA A 3 -1.95 1.25 -0.32
CA ALA A 3 -2.37 -0.12 0.01
C ALA A 3 -1.52 -1.21 -0.65
N GLU A 4 -1.02 -0.97 -1.86
CA GLU A 4 -0.15 -1.92 -2.59
C GLU A 4 1.23 -2.02 -1.92
N LEU A 5 1.83 -0.90 -1.56
CA LEU A 5 3.07 -0.85 -0.79
C LEU A 5 2.90 -1.51 0.59
N GLY A 6 1.75 -1.33 1.23
CA GLY A 6 1.42 -2.00 2.49
C GLY A 6 1.46 -3.53 2.38
N LYS A 7 0.99 -4.11 1.27
CA LYS A 7 1.09 -5.57 1.01
C LYS A 7 2.54 -6.05 0.86
N GLN A 8 3.47 -5.16 0.53
CA GLN A 8 4.91 -5.42 0.45
C GLN A 8 5.66 -5.10 1.75
N GLY A 9 4.96 -4.78 2.84
CA GLY A 9 5.56 -4.41 4.13
C GLY A 9 6.10 -2.99 4.20
N VAL A 10 5.75 -2.11 3.24
CA VAL A 10 6.19 -0.71 3.23
C VAL A 10 5.05 0.21 3.67
N PHE A 11 5.16 0.75 4.88
CA PHE A 11 4.19 1.71 5.41
C PHE A 11 4.57 3.14 5.01
N ALA A 12 4.02 3.62 3.89
CA ALA A 12 4.31 4.93 3.30
C ALA A 12 3.20 5.96 3.54
N GLU A 13 3.58 7.23 3.66
CA GLU A 13 2.64 8.36 3.62
C GLU A 13 2.21 8.66 2.17
N PRO A 14 1.17 9.50 1.92
CA PRO A 14 0.71 9.81 0.57
C PRO A 14 1.80 10.35 -0.38
N ALA A 15 2.62 11.31 0.09
CA ALA A 15 3.72 11.86 -0.69
C ALA A 15 4.77 10.77 -1.02
N GLY A 16 5.15 9.97 -0.02
CA GLY A 16 6.11 8.87 -0.17
C GLY A 16 5.64 7.76 -1.12
N ALA A 17 4.34 7.49 -1.16
CA ALA A 17 3.74 6.50 -2.07
C ALA A 17 3.58 7.01 -3.51
N THR A 18 3.70 8.32 -3.76
CA THR A 18 3.43 8.93 -5.07
C THR A 18 4.48 8.52 -6.11
N ALA A 19 5.75 8.40 -5.73
CA ALA A 19 6.81 7.92 -6.62
C ALA A 19 6.50 6.50 -7.16
N TYR A 20 6.00 5.61 -6.29
CA TYR A 20 5.56 4.27 -6.69
C TYR A 20 4.33 4.33 -7.62
N ALA A 21 3.36 5.19 -7.34
CA ALA A 21 2.20 5.38 -8.22
C ALA A 21 2.62 5.80 -9.64
N GLY A 22 3.61 6.69 -9.73
CA GLY A 22 4.21 7.11 -11.00
C GLY A 22 4.87 5.94 -11.75
N LEU A 23 5.61 5.09 -11.04
CA LEU A 23 6.20 3.87 -11.61
C LEU A 23 5.13 2.93 -12.18
N VAL A 24 4.08 2.62 -11.40
CA VAL A 24 2.99 1.74 -11.85
C VAL A 24 2.36 2.27 -13.15
N LYS A 25 2.13 3.59 -13.22
CA LYS A 25 1.62 4.24 -14.44
C LYS A 25 2.63 4.18 -15.60
N ALA A 26 3.90 4.44 -15.35
CA ALA A 26 4.95 4.40 -16.37
C ALA A 26 5.11 2.99 -16.98
N ALA A 27 5.06 1.95 -16.15
CA ALA A 27 5.08 0.56 -16.59
C ALA A 27 3.84 0.21 -17.43
N ALA A 28 2.64 0.63 -16.99
CA ALA A 28 1.40 0.42 -17.74
C ALA A 28 1.39 1.12 -19.12
N LEU A 29 2.15 2.22 -19.26
CA LEU A 29 2.32 2.96 -20.51
C LEU A 29 3.51 2.47 -21.35
N GLY A 30 4.28 1.48 -20.88
CA GLY A 30 5.47 0.98 -21.57
C GLY A 30 6.65 1.97 -21.60
N VAL A 31 6.68 2.96 -20.71
CA VAL A 31 7.78 3.93 -20.59
C VAL A 31 9.01 3.29 -19.93
N VAL A 32 8.79 2.28 -19.10
CA VAL A 32 9.83 1.45 -18.46
C VAL A 32 9.46 -0.02 -18.57
N GLY A 33 10.47 -0.89 -18.66
CA GLY A 33 10.36 -2.34 -18.77
C GLY A 33 10.78 -3.10 -17.50
N SER A 34 10.65 -4.43 -17.51
CA SER A 34 10.98 -5.29 -16.37
C SER A 34 12.48 -5.35 -16.06
N GLU A 35 13.32 -5.14 -17.06
CA GLU A 35 14.79 -5.20 -16.94
C GLU A 35 15.42 -3.85 -16.57
N ASP A 36 14.61 -2.78 -16.51
CA ASP A 36 15.12 -1.45 -16.16
C ASP A 36 15.44 -1.41 -14.66
N PRO A 37 16.64 -0.98 -14.25
CA PRO A 37 16.95 -0.77 -12.85
C PRO A 37 16.22 0.49 -12.36
N ILE A 38 15.26 0.32 -11.45
CA ILE A 38 14.40 1.41 -10.96
C ILE A 38 14.53 1.57 -9.45
N LEU A 39 14.80 2.79 -9.00
CA LEU A 39 14.75 3.18 -7.59
C LEU A 39 13.49 4.01 -7.33
N VAL A 40 12.63 3.53 -6.43
CA VAL A 40 11.50 4.31 -5.90
C VAL A 40 11.87 4.79 -4.50
N MET A 41 12.05 6.11 -4.36
CA MET A 41 12.37 6.71 -3.06
C MET A 41 11.10 7.02 -2.28
N ASN A 42 10.88 6.32 -1.17
CA ASN A 42 9.87 6.69 -0.19
C ASN A 42 10.40 7.83 0.71
N THR A 43 9.87 9.05 0.53
CA THR A 43 10.30 10.24 1.27
C THR A 43 9.77 10.30 2.71
N GLY A 44 8.80 9.46 3.08
CA GLY A 44 8.23 9.52 4.43
C GLY A 44 7.44 8.28 4.85
N SER A 45 7.58 7.95 6.13
CA SER A 45 6.83 6.88 6.77
C SER A 45 5.35 7.24 6.90
N GLY A 46 4.47 6.26 6.73
CA GLY A 46 3.04 6.37 7.00
C GLY A 46 2.71 6.79 8.44
N LEU A 47 3.65 6.67 9.38
CA LEU A 47 3.50 7.18 10.74
C LEU A 47 3.32 8.71 10.80
N LYS A 48 3.75 9.45 9.76
CA LYS A 48 3.52 10.90 9.64
C LYS A 48 2.06 11.25 9.37
N ASP A 49 1.32 10.37 8.68
CA ASP A 49 -0.09 10.57 8.35
C ASP A 49 -0.86 9.24 8.41
N VAL A 50 -1.08 8.78 9.64
CA VAL A 50 -1.82 7.55 9.92
C VAL A 50 -3.25 7.63 9.38
N ARG A 51 -3.88 8.81 9.42
CA ARG A 51 -5.26 8.99 8.96
C ARG A 51 -5.37 8.71 7.46
N ALA A 52 -4.50 9.31 6.64
CA ALA A 52 -4.50 9.06 5.20
C ALA A 52 -4.17 7.60 4.87
N ALA A 53 -3.22 7.01 5.60
CA ALA A 53 -2.88 5.59 5.41
C ALA A 53 -4.07 4.66 5.72
N MET A 54 -4.82 4.93 6.79
CA MET A 54 -6.03 4.17 7.13
C MET A 54 -7.16 4.35 6.12
N GLN A 55 -7.31 5.52 5.51
CA GLN A 55 -8.31 5.77 4.46
C GLN A 55 -7.99 5.04 3.14
N ALA A 56 -6.74 4.67 2.92
CA ALA A 56 -6.30 3.97 1.71
C ALA A 56 -6.61 2.47 1.72
N VAL A 57 -7.04 1.92 2.85
CA VAL A 57 -7.36 0.49 3.02
C VAL A 57 -8.81 0.30 3.45
N GLN A 58 -9.36 -0.88 3.16
CA GLN A 58 -10.67 -1.25 3.70
C GLN A 58 -10.54 -1.58 5.19
N SER A 59 -11.53 -1.15 5.98
CA SER A 59 -11.60 -1.52 7.39
C SER A 59 -11.79 -3.03 7.53
N ALA A 60 -11.16 -3.60 8.56
CA ALA A 60 -11.38 -4.99 8.91
C ALA A 60 -12.86 -5.22 9.27
N PRO A 61 -13.47 -6.35 8.86
CA PRO A 61 -14.83 -6.67 9.23
C PRO A 61 -14.97 -6.83 10.75
N VAL A 62 -16.07 -6.34 11.31
CA VAL A 62 -16.42 -6.55 12.72
C VAL A 62 -17.09 -7.92 12.84
N ILE A 63 -16.59 -8.75 13.76
CA ILE A 63 -17.06 -10.12 13.99
C ILE A 63 -17.37 -10.36 15.46
N GLU A 64 -18.14 -11.40 15.76
CA GLU A 64 -18.38 -11.86 17.13
C GLU A 64 -17.06 -12.27 17.82
N PRO A 65 -16.91 -12.08 19.14
CA PRO A 65 -15.68 -12.38 19.88
C PRO A 65 -15.53 -13.89 20.17
N THR A 66 -15.55 -14.72 19.13
CA THR A 66 -15.46 -16.19 19.20
C THR A 66 -14.42 -16.72 18.22
N LEU A 67 -13.80 -17.86 18.54
CA LEU A 67 -12.82 -18.50 17.66
C LEU A 67 -13.47 -18.97 16.35
N GLU A 68 -14.73 -19.38 16.40
CA GLU A 68 -15.52 -19.80 15.25
C GLU A 68 -15.72 -18.65 14.26
N ALA A 69 -16.04 -17.45 14.76
CA ALA A 69 -16.19 -16.26 13.92
C ALA A 69 -14.87 -15.86 13.27
N VAL A 70 -13.74 -15.96 13.99
CA VAL A 70 -12.40 -15.73 13.40
C VAL A 70 -12.14 -16.72 12.27
N LYS A 71 -12.33 -18.04 12.52
CA LYS A 71 -12.07 -19.08 11.51
C LYS A 71 -12.88 -18.94 10.22
N LYS A 72 -14.10 -18.39 10.30
CA LYS A 72 -14.95 -18.16 9.12
C LYS A 72 -14.55 -16.94 8.29
N ASN A 73 -13.73 -16.04 8.84
CA ASN A 73 -13.34 -14.76 8.24
C ASN A 73 -11.83 -14.65 7.98
N LEU A 74 -11.09 -15.75 8.12
CA LEU A 74 -9.72 -15.91 7.61
C LEU A 74 -9.76 -16.31 6.14
#